data_AF-A0A534SC31-F1
#
_entry.id   AF-A0A534SC31-F1
#
_cell.length_a   1.000
_cell.length_b   1.000
_cell.length_c   1.000
_cell.angle_alpha   90.00
_cell.angle_beta   90.00
_cell.angle_gamma   90.00
#
_symmetry.space_group_name_H-M   'P 1'
#
loop_
_entity.id
_entity.type
_entity.pdbx_description
1 polymer ?
#
loop_
_entity_poly.entity_id
_entity_poly.type
_entity_poly.pdbx_seq_one_letter_code
_entity_poly.pdbx_strand_id
1 'polypeptide(L)'
;SASAVEFERGGPSYSIDTIRHFLTTLQPAALSFIVGLDAFHELHTWKDYTAIPELCDLIVTSRPGLPTPPPEQLLPVALQTVFWYDPLARVYRHTSGHTLILHEIAGLSIAASTIRDKIRQGQSVRYLVPFAVEAYISQHTLYQPEGSSR
;
A
#
# COMPACT_ATOMS: atom_id res chain seq x y z
N SER A 1 -12.80 3.18 -9.23
CA SER A 1 -12.74 1.89 -9.95
C SER A 1 -11.62 1.05 -9.37
N ALA A 2 -11.59 -0.26 -9.61
CA ALA A 2 -10.50 -1.16 -9.25
C ALA A 2 -10.06 -1.93 -10.50
N SER A 3 -8.79 -2.35 -10.56
CA SER A 3 -8.25 -3.18 -11.65
C SER A 3 -8.20 -4.65 -11.22
N ALA A 4 -8.56 -5.57 -12.13
CA ALA A 4 -8.52 -7.01 -11.90
C ALA A 4 -7.23 -7.68 -12.42
N VAL A 5 -6.26 -6.91 -12.92
CA VAL A 5 -5.09 -7.42 -13.66
C VAL A 5 -4.29 -8.51 -12.94
N GLU A 6 -4.10 -8.38 -11.63
CA GLU A 6 -3.37 -9.38 -10.83
C GLU A 6 -4.17 -10.69 -10.69
N PHE A 7 -5.50 -10.58 -10.56
CA PHE A 7 -6.39 -11.73 -10.50
C PHE A 7 -6.47 -12.45 -11.86
N GLU A 8 -6.61 -11.70 -12.96
CA GLU A 8 -6.72 -12.24 -14.32
C GLU A 8 -5.43 -12.93 -14.79
N ARG A 9 -4.27 -12.48 -14.32
CA ARG A 9 -2.98 -13.10 -14.64
C ARG A 9 -2.86 -14.52 -14.09
N GLY A 10 -3.49 -14.79 -12.95
CA GLY A 10 -3.39 -16.06 -12.24
C GLY A 10 -2.01 -16.31 -11.61
N GLY A 11 -1.95 -17.28 -10.69
CA GLY A 11 -0.73 -17.60 -9.95
C GLY A 11 -0.30 -16.51 -8.96
N PRO A 12 0.92 -16.61 -8.40
CA PRO A 12 1.47 -15.58 -7.53
C PRO A 12 1.63 -14.25 -8.27
N SER A 13 1.20 -13.15 -7.65
CA SER A 13 1.38 -11.80 -8.16
C SER A 13 2.53 -11.11 -7.45
N TYR A 14 3.36 -10.41 -8.23
CA TYR A 14 4.47 -9.61 -7.73
C TYR A 14 4.32 -8.17 -8.18
N SER A 15 4.52 -7.22 -7.26
CA SER A 15 4.34 -5.79 -7.49
C SER A 15 5.12 -5.28 -8.71
N ILE A 16 6.35 -5.78 -8.92
CA ILE A 16 7.19 -5.41 -10.06
C ILE A 16 6.53 -5.78 -11.41
N ASP A 17 5.87 -6.93 -11.48
CA ASP A 17 5.23 -7.39 -12.71
C ASP A 17 3.91 -6.64 -12.95
N THR A 18 3.29 -6.08 -11.91
CA THR A 18 2.12 -5.18 -12.02
C THR A 18 2.55 -3.78 -12.45
N ILE A 19 3.66 -3.26 -11.90
CA ILE A 19 4.26 -1.98 -12.29
C ILE A 19 4.63 -1.99 -13.77
N ARG A 20 5.38 -3.01 -14.23
CA ARG A 20 5.76 -3.17 -15.65
C ARG A 20 4.55 -3.23 -16.58
N HIS A 21 3.47 -3.89 -16.15
CA HIS A 21 2.22 -3.93 -16.91
C HIS A 21 1.63 -2.52 -17.09
N PHE A 22 1.44 -1.77 -16.00
CA PHE A 22 0.83 -0.44 -16.09
C PHE A 22 1.71 0.58 -16.83
N LEU A 23 3.04 0.49 -16.70
CA LEU A 23 3.96 1.31 -17.49
C LEU A 23 3.85 1.04 -18.99
N THR A 24 3.42 -0.14 -19.40
CA THR A 24 3.18 -0.47 -20.82
C THR A 24 1.79 -0.02 -21.25
N THR A 25 0.77 -0.23 -20.42
CA THR A 25 -0.64 0.02 -20.76
C THR A 25 -1.04 1.49 -20.67
N LEU A 26 -0.40 2.30 -19.82
CA LEU A 26 -0.79 3.69 -19.55
C LEU A 26 0.06 4.75 -20.27
N GLN A 27 0.92 4.37 -21.23
CA GLN A 27 1.84 5.33 -21.86
C GLN A 27 1.11 6.46 -22.63
N PRO A 28 1.59 7.72 -22.56
CA PRO A 28 2.75 8.22 -21.80
C PRO A 28 2.33 8.83 -20.43
N ALA A 29 2.00 8.00 -19.43
CA ALA A 29 1.73 8.47 -18.07
C ALA A 29 2.92 8.20 -17.13
N ALA A 30 3.19 9.14 -16.23
CA ALA A 30 4.03 8.89 -15.06
C ALA A 30 3.29 7.96 -14.09
N LEU A 31 4.00 7.00 -13.51
CA LEU A 31 3.45 6.07 -12.52
C LEU A 31 4.05 6.38 -11.15
N SER A 32 3.21 6.35 -10.12
CA SER A 32 3.64 6.36 -8.73
C SER A 32 3.12 5.11 -8.02
N PHE A 33 3.99 4.46 -7.25
CA PHE A 33 3.64 3.29 -6.45
C PHE A 33 3.47 3.69 -4.98
N ILE A 34 2.25 3.51 -4.47
CA ILE A 34 1.89 3.86 -3.09
C ILE A 34 2.03 2.61 -2.21
N VAL A 35 2.76 2.72 -1.11
CA VAL A 35 3.02 1.60 -0.19
C VAL A 35 3.06 2.07 1.26
N GLY A 36 2.58 1.25 2.19
CA GLY A 36 2.67 1.55 3.62
C GLY A 36 4.10 1.51 4.14
N LEU A 37 4.40 2.32 5.16
CA LEU A 37 5.72 2.39 5.79
C LEU A 37 6.25 1.01 6.24
N ASP A 38 5.37 0.19 6.85
CA ASP A 38 5.73 -1.16 7.31
C ASP A 38 6.21 -2.05 6.14
N ALA A 39 5.43 -2.07 5.05
CA ALA A 39 5.77 -2.85 3.86
C ALA A 39 6.99 -2.29 3.12
N PHE A 40 7.21 -0.98 3.17
CA PHE A 40 8.39 -0.34 2.59
C PHE A 40 9.69 -0.77 3.29
N HIS A 41 9.69 -0.92 4.63
CA HIS A 41 10.84 -1.45 5.35
C HIS A 41 11.19 -2.89 4.93
N GLU A 42 10.20 -3.67 4.53
CA GLU A 42 10.35 -5.04 4.02
C GLU A 42 10.57 -5.11 2.51
N LEU A 43 10.64 -3.98 1.79
CA LEU A 43 10.71 -3.95 0.32
C LEU A 43 11.87 -4.80 -0.23
N HIS A 44 12.99 -4.84 0.48
CA HIS A 44 14.17 -5.63 0.11
C HIS A 44 13.93 -7.14 0.00
N THR A 45 12.81 -7.64 0.54
CA THR A 45 12.38 -9.04 0.43
C THR A 45 11.55 -9.32 -0.82
N TRP A 46 11.12 -8.29 -1.55
CA TRP A 46 10.24 -8.43 -2.71
C TRP A 46 11.03 -8.85 -3.95
N LYS A 47 10.35 -9.54 -4.87
CA LYS A 47 10.89 -9.90 -6.18
C LYS A 47 11.34 -8.64 -6.94
N ASP A 48 12.56 -8.65 -7.45
CA ASP A 48 13.20 -7.56 -8.21
C ASP A 48 13.04 -6.18 -7.55
N TYR A 49 13.14 -6.10 -6.22
CA TYR A 49 12.85 -4.86 -5.49
C TYR A 49 13.67 -3.65 -5.95
N THR A 50 14.89 -3.86 -6.45
CA THR A 50 15.77 -2.79 -6.96
C THR A 50 15.20 -2.10 -8.20
N ALA A 51 14.41 -2.81 -9.01
CA ALA A 51 13.81 -2.26 -10.21
C ALA A 51 12.59 -1.37 -9.91
N ILE A 52 11.97 -1.51 -8.73
CA ILE A 52 10.80 -0.70 -8.36
C ILE A 52 11.12 0.81 -8.36
N PRO A 53 12.14 1.30 -7.63
CA PRO A 53 12.50 2.73 -7.64
C PRO A 53 13.15 3.18 -8.96
N GLU A 54 13.59 2.26 -9.82
CA GLU A 54 14.06 2.58 -11.18
C GLU A 54 12.92 2.91 -12.15
N LEU A 55 11.71 2.40 -11.89
CA LEU A 55 10.60 2.40 -12.82
C LEU A 55 9.49 3.41 -12.49
N CYS A 56 9.40 3.85 -11.23
CA CYS A 56 8.32 4.76 -10.81
C CYS A 56 8.69 5.57 -9.56
N ASP A 57 7.96 6.66 -9.34
CA ASP A 57 8.01 7.39 -8.07
C ASP A 57 7.40 6.56 -6.93
N LEU A 58 7.89 6.73 -5.72
CA LEU A 58 7.41 6.06 -4.51
C LEU A 58 6.68 7.02 -3.59
N ILE A 59 5.49 6.63 -3.15
CA ILE A 59 4.75 7.33 -2.11
C ILE A 59 4.63 6.39 -0.92
N VAL A 60 5.48 6.59 0.08
CA VAL A 60 5.44 5.80 1.31
C VAL A 60 4.46 6.46 2.26
N THR A 61 3.48 5.70 2.76
CA THR A 61 2.43 6.24 3.63
C THR A 61 2.61 5.82 5.09
N SER A 62 2.56 6.76 6.03
CA SER A 62 2.52 6.47 7.47
C SER A 62 1.08 6.53 8.01
N ARG A 63 0.82 5.76 9.07
CA ARG A 63 -0.47 5.76 9.76
C ARG A 63 -0.62 7.03 10.61
N PRO A 64 -1.83 7.59 10.74
CA PRO A 64 -2.08 8.74 11.59
C PRO A 64 -1.72 8.45 13.06
N GLY A 65 -1.08 9.43 13.70
CA GLY A 65 -0.69 9.36 15.11
C GLY A 65 0.61 8.62 15.40
N LEU A 66 1.30 8.07 14.38
CA LEU A 66 2.67 7.59 14.53
C LEU A 66 3.67 8.70 14.18
N PRO A 67 4.79 8.82 14.92
CA PRO A 67 5.86 9.74 14.56
C PRO A 67 6.35 9.44 13.14
N THR A 68 6.46 10.49 12.33
CA THR A 68 7.17 10.40 11.05
C THR A 68 8.65 10.11 11.36
N PRO A 69 9.23 9.00 10.84
CA PRO A 69 10.64 8.74 11.05
C PRO A 69 11.47 9.87 10.43
N PRO A 70 12.57 10.28 11.08
CA PRO A 70 13.47 11.25 10.49
C PRO A 70 14.12 10.66 9.23
N PRO A 71 14.65 11.50 8.33
CA PRO A 71 15.08 11.01 7.03
C PRO A 71 16.08 9.84 7.05
N GLU A 72 17.02 9.88 7.99
CA GLU A 72 18.02 8.85 8.21
C GLU A 72 17.45 7.47 8.60
N GLN A 73 16.20 7.40 9.07
CA GLN A 73 15.53 6.18 9.50
C GLN A 73 14.45 5.71 8.51
N LEU A 74 14.12 6.50 7.49
CA LEU A 74 13.08 6.13 6.53
C LEU A 74 13.55 5.04 5.57
N LEU A 75 14.78 5.15 5.06
CA LEU A 75 15.27 4.27 4.01
C LEU A 75 15.77 2.92 4.58
N PRO A 76 15.26 1.78 4.07
CA PRO A 76 15.87 0.48 4.33
C PRO A 76 17.35 0.51 3.94
N VAL A 77 18.18 -0.20 4.71
CA VAL A 77 19.64 -0.28 4.45
C VAL A 77 19.95 -0.64 3.00
N ALA A 78 19.17 -1.56 2.41
CA ALA A 78 19.32 -1.99 1.02
C ALA A 78 19.14 -0.88 -0.03
N LEU A 79 18.48 0.24 0.32
CA LEU A 79 18.20 1.36 -0.58
C LEU A 79 19.04 2.61 -0.30
N GLN A 80 19.80 2.64 0.79
CA GLN A 80 20.55 3.84 1.21
C GLN A 80 21.64 4.25 0.21
N THR A 81 22.14 3.33 -0.61
CA THR A 81 23.18 3.62 -1.60
C THR A 81 22.65 4.22 -2.90
N VAL A 82 21.35 4.11 -3.16
CA VAL A 82 20.72 4.56 -4.42
C VAL A 82 19.78 5.74 -4.24
N PHE A 83 19.52 6.15 -3.00
CA PHE A 83 18.74 7.34 -2.67
C PHE A 83 19.56 8.38 -1.90
N TRP A 84 19.27 9.66 -2.15
CA TRP A 84 19.73 10.76 -1.30
C TRP A 84 18.59 11.72 -0.99
N TYR A 85 18.63 12.36 0.17
CA TYR A 85 17.61 13.32 0.58
C TYR A 85 17.92 14.72 0.00
N ASP A 86 16.93 15.32 -0.66
CA ASP A 86 16.93 16.72 -1.12
C ASP A 86 16.14 17.57 -0.11
N PRO A 87 16.81 18.35 0.75
CA PRO A 87 16.14 19.11 1.81
C PRO A 87 15.32 20.28 1.28
N LEU A 88 15.62 20.80 0.08
CA LEU A 88 14.88 21.92 -0.51
C LEU A 88 13.54 21.45 -1.06
N ALA A 89 13.55 20.30 -1.76
CA ALA A 89 12.33 19.69 -2.27
C ALA A 89 11.58 18.86 -1.21
N ARG A 90 12.24 18.51 -0.09
CA ARG A 90 11.73 17.60 0.95
C ARG A 90 11.34 16.23 0.41
N VAL A 91 12.15 15.71 -0.51
CA VAL A 91 11.98 14.40 -1.15
C VAL A 91 13.29 13.63 -1.12
N TYR A 92 13.23 12.32 -1.31
CA TYR A 92 14.39 11.54 -1.69
C TYR A 92 14.44 11.41 -3.19
N ARG A 93 15.66 11.45 -3.73
CA ARG A 93 15.92 11.26 -5.15
C ARG A 93 16.63 9.94 -5.34
N HIS A 94 16.16 9.16 -6.29
CA HIS A 94 16.81 7.94 -6.76
C HIS A 94 17.81 8.27 -7.86
N THR A 95 18.82 7.43 -8.06
CA THR A 95 19.82 7.57 -9.14
C THR A 95 19.21 7.53 -10.55
N SER A 96 18.03 6.92 -10.73
CA SER A 96 17.27 6.93 -11.99
C SER A 96 16.57 8.26 -12.28
N GLY A 97 16.47 9.17 -11.31
CA GLY A 97 15.72 10.41 -11.41
C GLY A 97 14.30 10.37 -10.80
N HIS A 98 13.80 9.18 -10.44
CA HIS A 98 12.55 9.05 -9.68
C HIS A 98 12.69 9.54 -8.24
N THR A 99 11.55 9.79 -7.61
CA THR A 99 11.48 10.36 -6.26
C THR A 99 10.79 9.42 -5.29
N LEU A 100 11.11 9.58 -4.02
CA LEU A 100 10.35 9.00 -2.91
C LEU A 100 9.89 10.12 -1.98
N ILE A 101 8.61 10.10 -1.64
CA ILE A 101 8.02 11.00 -0.63
C ILE A 101 7.39 10.18 0.49
N LEU A 102 7.47 10.72 1.71
CA LEU A 102 6.70 10.23 2.84
C LEU A 102 5.43 11.06 2.97
N HIS A 103 4.28 10.39 2.98
CA HIS A 103 2.96 11.00 3.07
C HIS A 103 2.23 10.49 4.32
N GLU A 104 1.87 11.41 5.22
CA GLU A 104 1.03 11.05 6.36
C GLU A 104 -0.44 10.97 5.91
N ILE A 105 -1.08 9.82 6.14
CA ILE A 105 -2.51 9.68 5.86
C ILE A 105 -3.29 10.33 7.01
N ALA A 106 -4.06 11.37 6.70
CA ALA A 106 -5.01 11.95 7.64
C ALA A 106 -6.26 11.05 7.76
N GLY A 107 -6.69 10.71 8.97
CA GLY A 107 -7.97 10.01 9.19
C GLY A 107 -8.01 9.08 10.40
N LEU A 108 -9.07 8.29 10.49
CA LEU A 108 -9.17 7.22 11.48
C LEU A 108 -8.17 6.10 11.17
N SER A 109 -7.41 5.69 12.17
CA SER A 109 -6.64 4.46 12.11
C SER A 109 -7.60 3.27 12.10
N ILE A 110 -7.81 2.69 10.92
CA ILE A 110 -8.69 1.53 10.71
C ILE A 110 -7.82 0.37 10.21
N ALA A 111 -7.96 -0.79 10.85
CA ALA A 111 -7.30 -2.03 10.43
C ALA A 111 -8.35 -3.06 10.01
N ALA A 112 -8.06 -3.78 8.92
CA ALA A 112 -8.95 -4.84 8.41
C ALA A 112 -9.12 -5.98 9.42
N SER A 113 -8.09 -6.29 10.22
CA SER A 113 -8.19 -7.24 11.33
C SER A 113 -9.25 -6.82 12.34
N THR A 114 -9.22 -5.57 12.80
CA THR A 114 -10.22 -5.00 13.71
C THR A 114 -11.63 -5.06 13.14
N ILE A 115 -11.82 -4.77 11.85
CA ILE A 115 -13.11 -4.89 11.17
C ILE A 115 -13.61 -6.35 11.22
N ARG A 116 -12.78 -7.31 10.85
CA ARG A 116 -13.15 -8.74 10.87
C ARG A 116 -13.47 -9.23 12.28
N ASP A 117 -12.70 -8.80 13.28
CA ASP A 117 -12.92 -9.16 14.68
C ASP A 117 -14.25 -8.60 15.21
N LYS A 118 -14.58 -7.35 14.88
CA LYS A 118 -15.88 -6.74 15.19
C LYS A 118 -17.03 -7.54 14.60
N ILE A 119 -16.95 -7.91 13.33
CA ILE A 119 -17.98 -8.71 12.65
C ILE A 119 -18.15 -10.07 13.34
N ARG A 120 -17.05 -10.76 13.66
CA ARG A 120 -17.10 -12.05 14.38
C ARG A 120 -17.77 -11.94 15.76
N GLN A 121 -17.62 -10.80 16.42
CA GLN A 121 -18.24 -10.52 17.72
C GLN A 121 -19.68 -9.99 17.60
N GLY A 122 -20.26 -9.94 16.40
CA GLY A 122 -21.61 -9.38 16.17
C GLY A 122 -21.69 -7.86 16.37
N GLN A 123 -20.54 -7.16 16.36
CA GLN A 123 -20.48 -5.71 16.50
C GLN A 123 -20.65 -5.03 15.13
N SER A 124 -21.31 -3.87 15.13
CA SER A 124 -21.42 -3.05 13.93
C SER A 124 -20.06 -2.50 13.47
N VAL A 125 -19.88 -2.45 12.15
CA VAL A 125 -18.73 -1.82 11.47
C VAL A 125 -19.16 -0.58 10.68
N ARG A 126 -20.36 -0.06 10.94
CA ARG A 126 -20.88 1.16 10.32
C ARG A 126 -19.90 2.31 10.55
N TYR A 127 -19.69 3.11 9.52
CA TYR A 127 -18.72 4.22 9.47
C TYR A 127 -17.23 3.80 9.47
N LEU A 128 -16.90 2.51 9.61
CA LEU A 128 -15.52 2.01 9.45
C LEU A 128 -15.22 1.57 8.00
N VAL A 129 -16.27 1.31 7.22
CA VAL A 129 -16.19 0.99 5.80
C VAL A 129 -17.27 1.76 5.04
N PRO A 130 -17.14 1.95 3.71
CA PRO A 130 -18.21 2.52 2.91
C PRO A 130 -19.51 1.70 3.03
N PHE A 131 -20.67 2.36 3.00
CA PHE A 131 -21.98 1.72 3.16
C PHE A 131 -22.19 0.54 2.19
N ALA A 132 -21.78 0.68 0.93
CA ALA A 132 -21.89 -0.40 -0.06
C ALA A 132 -21.07 -1.65 0.32
N VAL A 133 -19.92 -1.46 0.99
CA VAL A 133 -19.08 -2.56 1.48
C VAL A 133 -19.72 -3.23 2.70
N GLU A 134 -20.29 -2.47 3.62
CA GLU A 134 -21.05 -3.00 4.77
C GLU A 134 -22.24 -3.85 4.31
N ALA A 135 -22.99 -3.35 3.31
CA ALA A 135 -24.11 -4.08 2.72
C ALA A 135 -23.65 -5.39 2.06
N TYR A 136 -22.56 -5.35 1.29
CA TYR A 136 -21.98 -6.54 0.64
C TYR A 136 -21.53 -7.60 1.65
N ILE A 137 -20.84 -7.19 2.73
CA ILE A 137 -20.41 -8.08 3.81
C ILE A 137 -21.61 -8.80 4.43
N SER A 138 -22.70 -8.07 4.67
CA SER A 138 -23.92 -8.60 5.29
C SER A 138 -24.68 -9.54 4.36
N GLN A 139 -24.83 -9.19 3.08
CA GLN A 139 -25.51 -10.01 2.06
C GLN A 139 -24.81 -11.34 1.78
N HIS A 140 -23.49 -11.41 1.97
CA HIS A 140 -22.71 -12.62 1.73
C HIS A 140 -22.18 -13.26 3.01
N THR A 141 -22.66 -12.82 4.19
CA THR A 141 -22.27 -13.37 5.50
C THR A 141 -20.75 -13.47 5.68
N LEU A 142 -20.00 -12.52 5.13
CA LEU A 142 -18.53 -12.53 5.17
C LEU A 142 -18.04 -12.31 6.59
N TYR A 143 -16.99 -13.05 6.96
CA TYR A 143 -16.31 -12.96 8.26
C TYR A 143 -17.17 -13.35 9.48
N GLN A 144 -18.36 -13.92 9.28
CA GLN A 144 -19.14 -14.48 10.38
C GLN A 144 -18.62 -15.87 10.77
N PRO A 145 -18.76 -16.30 12.03
CA PRO A 145 -18.44 -17.67 12.42
C PRO A 145 -19.36 -18.66 11.70
N GLU A 146 -18.80 -19.74 11.14
CA GLU A 146 -19.60 -20.83 10.57
C GLU A 146 -20.57 -21.36 11.64
N GLY A 147 -21.86 -21.44 11.30
CA GLY A 147 -22.91 -21.90 12.21
C GLY A 147 -23.67 -20.78 12.96
N SER A 148 -23.37 -19.50 12.74
CA SER A 148 -24.21 -18.40 13.24
C SER A 148 -25.45 -18.16 12.37
N SER A 149 -26.25 -19.21 12.16
CA SER A 149 -27.64 -19.03 11.72
C SER A 149 -28.49 -18.79 12.97
N ARG A 150 -29.17 -17.65 13.02
CA ARG A 150 -30.28 -17.43 13.95
C ARG A 150 -31.42 -18.39 13.65
#